data_AF-A0A414J8S5-F1
#
_entry.id   AF-A0A414J8S5-F1
#
_cell.length_a   1.000
_cell.length_b   1.000
_cell.length_c   1.000
_cell.angle_alpha   90.00
_cell.angle_beta   90.00
_cell.angle_gamma   90.00
#
_symmetry.space_group_name_H-M   'P 1'
#
loop_
_entity.id
_entity.type
_entity.pdbx_description
1 polymer ?
#
loop_
_entity_poly.entity_id
_entity_poly.type
_entity_poly.pdbx_seq_one_letter_code
_entity_poly.pdbx_strand_id
1 'polypeptide(L)'
;MNEELFNEAAKSNVLTKKLIDQLQESMTYSSISFINWTIEVLTLIKNRLERGDRITDEVSGEVYTTKTFQKFVKENFSSYIASQVFKEVIKPEKIYFSLKACDGGYSLIAADSDSEKTYAWISSLSKRFSLVEMIATGVVYVKDVRTDTYQPFISGNGKYCRYDREKGILAEI
;
A
#
# COMPACT_ATOMS: atom_id res chain seq x y z
N MET A 1 4.57 4.05 -28.46
CA MET A 1 3.70 4.58 -27.39
C MET A 1 3.53 6.07 -27.63
N ASN A 2 2.30 6.58 -27.73
CA ASN A 2 2.10 8.01 -27.98
C ASN A 2 2.15 8.78 -26.64
N GLU A 3 3.36 9.18 -26.23
CA GLU A 3 3.62 9.87 -24.94
C GLU A 3 2.84 11.18 -24.79
N GLU A 4 2.52 11.85 -25.89
CA GLU A 4 1.74 13.09 -25.89
C GLU A 4 0.32 12.84 -25.34
N LEU A 5 -0.35 11.82 -25.86
CA LEU A 5 -1.71 11.45 -25.46
C LEU A 5 -1.77 10.88 -24.04
N PHE A 6 -0.73 10.15 -23.63
CA PHE A 6 -0.63 9.68 -22.24
C PHE A 6 -0.46 10.85 -21.27
N ASN A 7 0.39 11.83 -21.60
CA ASN A 7 0.57 13.04 -20.79
C ASN A 7 -0.69 13.90 -20.73
N GLU A 8 -1.44 13.97 -21.83
CA GLU A 8 -2.76 14.61 -21.84
C GLU A 8 -3.72 13.89 -20.87
N ALA A 9 -3.87 12.57 -20.97
CA ALA A 9 -4.71 11.80 -20.06
C ALA A 9 -4.29 11.93 -18.59
N ALA A 10 -3.00 12.16 -18.32
CA ALA A 10 -2.46 12.35 -16.97
C ALA A 10 -2.75 13.72 -16.36
N LYS A 11 -2.82 14.78 -17.17
CA LYS A 11 -2.79 16.18 -16.68
C LYS A 11 -3.99 17.02 -17.12
N SER A 12 -4.59 16.72 -18.27
CA SER A 12 -5.69 17.50 -18.85
C SER A 12 -6.99 17.24 -18.10
N ASN A 13 -7.79 18.27 -17.89
CA ASN A 13 -9.17 18.14 -17.39
C ASN A 13 -10.18 17.96 -18.52
N VAL A 14 -9.71 17.86 -19.76
CA VAL A 14 -10.52 17.61 -20.95
C VAL A 14 -10.00 16.34 -21.61
N LEU A 15 -10.91 15.38 -21.83
CA LEU A 15 -10.66 14.19 -22.63
C LEU A 15 -10.92 14.57 -24.09
N THR A 16 -9.86 14.84 -24.86
CA THR A 16 -10.02 15.34 -26.22
C THR A 16 -10.59 14.26 -27.15
N LYS A 17 -11.25 14.71 -28.23
CA LYS A 17 -11.70 13.83 -29.30
C LYS A 17 -10.55 13.00 -29.88
N LYS A 18 -9.35 13.59 -30.02
CA LYS A 18 -8.15 12.89 -30.51
C LYS A 18 -7.78 11.70 -29.60
N LEU A 19 -7.84 11.89 -28.28
CA LEU A 19 -7.59 10.84 -27.32
C LEU A 19 -8.69 9.77 -27.34
N ILE A 20 -9.96 10.16 -27.42
CA ILE A 20 -11.10 9.23 -27.49
C ILE A 20 -11.04 8.37 -28.76
N ASP A 21 -10.83 9.00 -29.92
CA ASP A 21 -10.72 8.32 -31.21
C ASP A 21 -9.57 7.30 -31.18
N GLN A 22 -8.41 7.68 -30.63
CA GLN A 22 -7.27 6.77 -30.45
C GLN A 22 -7.56 5.62 -29.50
N LEU A 23 -8.28 5.85 -28.39
CA LEU A 23 -8.69 4.77 -27.50
C LEU A 23 -9.66 3.83 -28.21
N GLN A 24 -10.61 4.32 -28.99
CA GLN A 24 -11.57 3.50 -29.72
C GLN A 24 -10.94 2.75 -30.91
N GLU A 25 -9.92 3.30 -31.56
CA GLU A 25 -9.09 2.60 -32.56
C GLU A 25 -8.44 1.32 -32.00
N SER A 26 -8.30 1.20 -30.68
CA SER A 26 -7.87 -0.06 -30.03
C SER A 26 -8.78 -1.25 -30.36
N MET A 27 -10.04 -1.00 -30.68
CA MET A 27 -11.03 -2.02 -31.01
C MET A 27 -10.90 -2.50 -32.47
N THR A 28 -10.26 -1.71 -33.34
CA THR A 28 -10.00 -2.08 -34.75
C THR A 28 -8.61 -2.70 -34.93
N TYR A 29 -7.62 -2.27 -34.14
CA TYR A 29 -6.27 -2.84 -34.15
C TYR A 29 -6.08 -3.83 -32.99
N SER A 30 -6.31 -5.12 -33.24
CA SER A 30 -6.18 -6.24 -32.27
C SER A 30 -4.75 -6.51 -31.77
N SER A 31 -3.86 -5.52 -31.70
CA SER A 31 -2.51 -5.68 -31.17
C SER A 31 -2.52 -5.60 -29.65
N ILE A 32 -1.90 -6.58 -29.00
CA ILE A 32 -1.83 -6.70 -27.53
C ILE A 32 -1.25 -5.42 -26.90
N SER A 33 -0.24 -4.81 -27.54
CA SER A 33 0.37 -3.56 -27.06
C SER A 33 -0.63 -2.41 -26.96
N PHE A 34 -1.56 -2.32 -27.90
CA PHE A 34 -2.54 -1.24 -27.95
C PHE A 34 -3.69 -1.48 -26.96
N ILE A 35 -4.07 -2.74 -26.74
CA ILE A 35 -5.01 -3.14 -25.69
C ILE A 35 -4.45 -2.77 -24.30
N ASN A 36 -3.17 -3.10 -24.04
CA ASN A 36 -2.53 -2.77 -22.76
C ASN A 36 -2.43 -1.26 -22.55
N TRP A 37 -2.02 -0.51 -23.58
CA TRP A 37 -1.97 0.96 -23.51
C TRP A 37 -3.35 1.56 -23.21
N THR A 38 -4.41 1.05 -23.84
CA THR A 38 -5.79 1.49 -23.61
C THR A 38 -6.22 1.22 -22.16
N ILE A 39 -5.90 0.04 -21.62
CA ILE A 39 -6.16 -0.30 -20.22
C ILE A 39 -5.43 0.67 -19.28
N GLU A 40 -4.16 0.96 -19.54
CA GLU A 40 -3.37 1.88 -18.72
C GLU A 40 -3.96 3.30 -18.69
N VAL A 41 -4.30 3.85 -19.87
CA VAL A 41 -4.88 5.19 -19.99
C VAL A 41 -6.25 5.28 -19.31
N LEU A 42 -7.14 4.32 -19.55
CA LEU A 42 -8.47 4.30 -18.91
C LEU A 42 -8.37 4.13 -17.39
N THR A 43 -7.42 3.32 -16.91
CA THR A 43 -7.16 3.16 -15.46
C THR A 43 -6.63 4.44 -14.84
N LEU A 44 -5.75 5.17 -15.54
CA LEU A 44 -5.25 6.47 -15.10
C LEU A 44 -6.39 7.49 -14.95
N ILE A 45 -7.30 7.57 -15.93
CA ILE A 45 -8.47 8.46 -15.91
C ILE A 45 -9.40 8.09 -14.75
N LYS A 46 -9.70 6.79 -14.57
CA LYS A 46 -10.46 6.29 -13.42
C LYS A 46 -9.85 6.76 -12.09
N ASN A 47 -8.55 6.56 -11.90
CA ASN A 47 -7.85 6.94 -10.66
C ASN A 47 -7.85 8.46 -10.43
N ARG A 48 -7.89 9.27 -11.50
CA ARG A 48 -8.07 10.73 -11.39
C ARG A 48 -9.48 11.10 -10.92
N LEU A 49 -10.50 10.49 -11.50
CA LEU A 49 -11.89 10.69 -11.06
C LEU A 49 -12.11 10.26 -9.60
N GLU A 50 -11.52 9.14 -9.19
CA GLU A 50 -11.57 8.67 -7.79
C GLU A 50 -10.86 9.61 -6.81
N ARG A 51 -9.82 10.33 -7.25
CA ARG A 51 -9.15 11.39 -6.47
C ARG A 51 -9.93 12.70 -6.44
N GLY A 52 -10.98 12.85 -7.24
CA GLY A 52 -11.82 14.03 -7.30
C GLY A 52 -11.50 15.00 -8.44
N ASP A 53 -10.66 14.62 -9.41
CA ASP A 53 -10.43 15.44 -10.60
C ASP A 53 -11.73 15.58 -11.41
N ARG A 54 -11.98 16.77 -11.95
CA ARG A 54 -13.11 17.04 -12.84
C ARG A 54 -12.64 16.88 -14.27
N ILE A 55 -13.09 15.83 -14.95
CA ILE A 55 -12.71 15.53 -16.34
C ILE A 55 -13.94 15.69 -17.24
N THR A 56 -13.82 16.50 -18.28
CA THR A 56 -14.89 16.78 -19.25
C THR A 56 -14.61 16.06 -20.56
N ASP A 57 -15.61 15.38 -21.10
CA ASP A 57 -15.56 14.81 -22.44
C ASP A 57 -15.77 15.90 -23.49
N GLU A 58 -14.83 16.05 -24.43
CA GLU A 58 -14.93 17.07 -25.48
C GLU A 58 -16.03 16.76 -26.51
N VAL A 59 -16.35 15.48 -26.73
CA VAL A 59 -17.31 15.03 -27.74
C VAL A 59 -18.74 15.14 -27.22
N SER A 60 -19.00 14.67 -26.00
CA SER A 60 -20.34 14.70 -25.39
C SER A 60 -20.61 15.95 -24.56
N GLY A 61 -19.57 16.69 -24.14
CA GLY A 61 -19.67 17.80 -23.20
C GLY A 61 -19.96 17.38 -21.76
N GLU A 62 -20.02 16.07 -21.47
CA GLU A 62 -20.31 15.55 -20.13
C GLU A 62 -19.10 15.71 -19.21
N VAL A 63 -19.34 16.14 -17.98
CA VAL A 63 -18.35 16.05 -16.91
C VAL A 63 -18.46 14.68 -16.25
N TYR A 64 -17.44 13.85 -16.42
CA TYR A 64 -17.45 12.49 -15.92
C TYR A 64 -17.50 12.42 -14.39
N THR A 65 -18.37 11.55 -13.89
CA THR A 65 -18.29 10.96 -12.55
C THR A 65 -17.69 9.56 -12.68
N THR A 66 -17.23 8.94 -11.59
CA THR A 66 -16.77 7.54 -11.62
C THR A 66 -17.81 6.59 -12.23
N LYS A 67 -19.10 6.83 -11.95
CA LYS A 67 -20.21 6.02 -12.49
C LYS A 67 -20.42 6.23 -13.98
N THR A 68 -20.43 7.49 -14.44
CA THR A 68 -20.67 7.79 -15.86
C THR A 68 -19.46 7.43 -16.73
N PHE A 69 -18.24 7.59 -16.21
CA PHE A 69 -17.04 7.07 -16.86
C PHE A 69 -17.04 5.54 -16.95
N GLN A 70 -17.46 4.84 -15.89
CA GLN A 70 -17.61 3.39 -15.95
C GLN A 70 -18.63 2.96 -17.02
N LYS A 71 -19.73 3.69 -17.16
CA LYS A 71 -20.72 3.46 -18.22
C LYS A 71 -20.10 3.67 -19.61
N PHE A 72 -19.40 4.79 -19.83
CA PHE A 72 -18.67 5.07 -21.07
C PHE A 72 -17.73 3.92 -21.45
N VAL A 73 -16.90 3.46 -20.51
CA VAL A 73 -15.94 2.37 -20.78
C VAL A 73 -16.66 1.06 -21.14
N LYS A 74 -17.76 0.72 -20.45
CA LYS A 74 -18.53 -0.50 -20.74
C LYS A 74 -19.28 -0.45 -22.08
N GLU A 75 -19.69 0.72 -22.52
CA GLU A 75 -20.43 0.91 -23.77
C GLU A 75 -19.52 0.99 -25.00
N ASN A 76 -18.28 1.49 -24.83
CA ASN A 76 -17.38 1.79 -25.95
C ASN A 76 -16.21 0.79 -26.10
N PHE A 77 -15.95 -0.07 -25.12
CA PHE A 77 -14.82 -1.00 -25.15
C PHE A 77 -15.24 -2.45 -24.87
N SER A 78 -14.37 -3.39 -25.22
CA SER A 78 -14.60 -4.81 -24.94
C SER A 78 -14.80 -5.10 -23.45
N SER A 79 -15.54 -6.17 -23.15
CA SER A 79 -15.71 -6.68 -21.78
C SER A 79 -14.37 -6.98 -21.09
N TYR A 80 -13.36 -7.41 -21.85
CA TYR A 80 -12.00 -7.61 -21.35
C TYR A 80 -11.39 -6.29 -20.85
N ILE A 81 -11.35 -5.24 -21.68
CA ILE A 81 -10.78 -3.93 -21.29
C ILE A 81 -11.53 -3.39 -20.07
N ALA A 82 -12.87 -3.40 -20.10
CA ALA A 82 -13.68 -2.95 -18.97
C ALA A 82 -13.35 -3.73 -17.68
N SER A 83 -13.21 -5.06 -17.77
CA SER A 83 -12.87 -5.90 -16.61
C SER A 83 -11.49 -5.57 -16.01
N GLN A 84 -10.51 -5.20 -16.84
CA GLN A 84 -9.16 -4.86 -16.38
C GLN A 84 -9.12 -3.48 -15.73
N VAL A 85 -9.77 -2.48 -16.33
CA VAL A 85 -9.84 -1.10 -15.81
C VAL A 85 -10.57 -1.04 -14.46
N PHE A 86 -11.64 -1.81 -14.30
CA PHE A 86 -12.43 -1.85 -13.08
C PHE A 86 -12.16 -3.07 -12.20
N LYS A 87 -11.05 -3.79 -12.43
CA LYS A 87 -10.63 -4.86 -11.53
C LYS A 87 -10.45 -4.25 -10.14
N GLU A 88 -11.17 -4.80 -9.16
CA GLU A 88 -10.93 -4.45 -7.76
C GLU A 88 -9.47 -4.79 -7.46
N VAL A 89 -8.69 -3.76 -7.12
CA VAL A 89 -7.36 -3.97 -6.55
C VAL A 89 -7.62 -4.52 -5.16
N ILE A 90 -7.76 -5.85 -5.07
CA ILE A 90 -7.65 -6.56 -3.80
C ILE A 90 -6.21 -6.30 -3.36
N LYS A 91 -6.00 -5.25 -2.57
CA LYS A 91 -4.77 -5.13 -1.80
C LYS A 91 -4.68 -6.44 -1.02
N PRO A 92 -3.60 -7.23 -1.14
CA PRO A 92 -3.47 -8.38 -0.28
C PRO A 92 -3.55 -7.85 1.15
N GLU A 93 -4.61 -8.21 1.87
CA GLU A 93 -4.71 -7.92 3.29
C GLU A 93 -3.48 -8.56 3.93
N LYS A 94 -2.57 -7.71 4.43
CA LYS A 94 -1.47 -8.21 5.24
C LYS A 94 -2.12 -8.76 6.51
N ILE A 95 -2.08 -10.07 6.66
CA ILE A 95 -2.48 -10.72 7.91
C ILE A 95 -1.32 -10.54 8.87
N TYR A 96 -1.58 -9.84 9.97
CA TYR A 96 -0.61 -9.64 11.05
C TYR A 96 -0.73 -10.77 12.07
N PHE A 97 0.35 -11.07 12.79
CA PHE A 97 0.39 -12.13 13.79
C PHE A 97 1.01 -11.62 15.10
N SER A 98 0.45 -12.08 16.21
CA SER A 98 1.03 -11.99 17.55
C SER A 98 1.78 -13.28 17.88
N LEU A 99 2.76 -13.18 18.79
CA LEU A 99 3.56 -14.31 19.25
C LEU A 99 3.08 -14.76 20.63
N LYS A 100 2.77 -16.04 20.78
CA LYS A 100 2.43 -16.65 22.06
C LYS A 100 3.34 -17.83 22.36
N ALA A 101 3.91 -17.87 23.56
CA ALA A 101 4.77 -18.98 23.98
C ALA A 101 4.02 -20.31 23.93
N CYS A 102 4.69 -21.35 23.46
CA CYS A 102 4.21 -22.74 23.42
C CYS A 102 5.37 -23.70 23.69
N ASP A 103 5.08 -24.99 23.82
CA ASP A 103 6.12 -26.01 24.05
C ASP A 103 7.16 -25.98 22.91
N GLY A 104 8.41 -25.71 23.27
CA GLY A 104 9.53 -25.65 22.33
C GLY A 104 9.63 -24.39 21.46
N GLY A 105 8.79 -23.36 21.65
CA GLY A 105 8.87 -22.14 20.83
C GLY A 105 7.74 -21.12 21.00
N TYR A 106 7.34 -20.51 19.88
CA TYR A 106 6.27 -19.51 19.82
C TYR A 106 5.30 -19.82 18.68
N SER A 107 4.01 -19.77 18.97
CA SER A 107 2.94 -19.85 17.98
C SER A 107 2.64 -18.47 17.38
N LEU A 108 2.36 -18.43 16.09
CA LEU A 108 1.84 -17.25 15.39
C LEU A 108 0.31 -17.27 15.45
N ILE A 109 -0.29 -16.27 16.09
CA ILE A 109 -1.75 -16.14 16.23
C ILE A 109 -2.16 -14.91 15.43
N ALA A 110 -3.16 -15.05 14.54
CA ALA A 110 -3.67 -13.92 13.77
C ALA A 110 -4.04 -12.76 14.71
N ALA A 111 -3.52 -11.57 14.40
CA ALA A 111 -3.77 -10.37 15.18
C ALA A 111 -5.09 -9.72 14.74
N ASP A 112 -5.81 -9.17 15.70
CA ASP A 112 -7.07 -8.46 15.43
C ASP A 112 -6.84 -7.12 14.72
N SER A 113 -5.63 -6.55 14.81
CA SER A 113 -5.23 -5.32 14.12
C SER A 113 -3.75 -5.28 13.80
N ASP A 114 -3.36 -4.35 12.92
CA ASP A 114 -1.97 -4.04 12.60
C ASP A 114 -1.27 -3.15 13.66
N SER A 115 -2.01 -2.77 14.70
CA SER A 115 -1.56 -1.88 15.77
C SER A 115 -1.16 -2.61 17.06
N GLU A 116 -1.27 -3.94 17.07
CA GLU A 116 -0.86 -4.77 18.21
C GLU A 116 0.63 -4.56 18.53
N LYS A 117 0.92 -4.19 19.78
CA LYS A 117 2.27 -3.84 20.19
C LYS A 117 3.14 -5.08 20.28
N THR A 118 4.26 -5.09 19.56
CA THR A 118 5.31 -6.13 19.72
C THR A 118 6.29 -5.78 20.86
N TYR A 119 6.48 -4.49 21.13
CA TYR A 119 7.41 -3.98 22.13
C TYR A 119 6.72 -3.06 23.14
N ALA A 120 7.11 -3.16 24.40
CA ALA A 120 6.76 -2.23 25.46
C ALA A 120 7.93 -1.27 25.72
N TRP A 121 7.67 0.03 25.88
CA TRP A 121 8.71 1.00 26.21
C TRP A 121 9.16 0.86 27.67
N ILE A 122 10.47 0.94 27.92
CA ILE A 122 11.06 0.93 29.27
C ILE A 122 11.56 2.34 29.63
N SER A 123 12.45 2.90 28.82
CA SER A 123 13.10 4.18 29.09
C SER A 123 13.72 4.77 27.81
N SER A 124 13.96 6.07 27.79
CA SER A 124 14.72 6.74 26.74
C SER A 124 16.15 6.99 27.20
N LEU A 125 17.12 6.38 26.50
CA LEU A 125 18.56 6.57 26.77
C LEU A 125 19.07 7.90 26.20
N SER A 126 18.47 8.35 25.10
CA SER A 126 18.76 9.64 24.47
C SER A 126 17.60 10.04 23.54
N LYS A 127 17.72 11.20 22.87
CA LYS A 127 16.79 11.58 21.79
C LYS A 127 16.72 10.56 20.64
N ARG A 128 17.76 9.73 20.47
CA ARG A 128 17.86 8.74 19.39
C ARG A 128 17.53 7.32 19.84
N PHE A 129 17.86 6.96 21.07
CA PHE A 129 17.81 5.57 21.53
C PHE A 129 16.86 5.39 22.71
N SER A 130 16.05 4.34 22.65
CA SER A 130 15.17 3.92 23.76
C SER A 130 15.40 2.45 24.10
N LEU A 131 15.28 2.10 25.38
CA LEU A 131 15.13 0.74 25.83
C LEU A 131 13.66 0.31 25.69
N VAL A 132 13.46 -0.85 25.11
CA VAL A 132 12.15 -1.48 24.95
C VAL A 132 12.25 -2.97 25.31
N GLU A 133 11.15 -3.54 25.78
CA GLU A 133 11.00 -4.97 26.08
C GLU A 133 10.19 -5.62 24.97
N MET A 134 10.67 -6.71 24.38
CA MET A 134 9.85 -7.53 23.49
C MET A 134 8.82 -8.29 24.32
N ILE A 135 7.53 -8.02 24.08
CA ILE A 135 6.44 -8.51 24.95
C ILE A 135 6.39 -10.04 25.01
N ALA A 136 6.67 -10.71 23.89
CA ALA A 136 6.61 -12.17 23.81
C ALA A 136 7.70 -12.88 24.65
N THR A 137 8.89 -12.30 24.74
CA THR A 137 10.08 -12.96 25.33
C THR A 137 10.52 -12.31 26.66
N GLY A 138 10.13 -11.07 26.89
CA GLY A 138 10.65 -10.21 27.97
C GLY A 138 12.10 -9.79 27.76
N VAL A 139 12.69 -9.99 26.58
CA VAL A 139 14.08 -9.60 26.28
C VAL A 139 14.12 -8.11 25.98
N VAL A 140 15.16 -7.44 26.49
CA VAL A 140 15.38 -6.01 26.30
C VAL A 140 16.13 -5.74 25.00
N TYR A 141 15.68 -4.72 24.29
CA TYR A 141 16.24 -4.23 23.04
C TYR A 141 16.53 -2.73 23.15
N VAL A 142 17.53 -2.28 22.39
CA VAL A 142 17.77 -0.88 22.07
C VAL A 142 17.06 -0.57 20.75
N LYS A 143 16.10 0.34 20.79
CA LYS A 143 15.42 0.90 19.63
C LYS A 143 16.14 2.17 19.18
N ASP A 144 16.60 2.21 17.92
CA ASP A 144 16.96 3.46 17.25
C ASP A 144 15.68 4.08 16.67
N VAL A 145 15.24 5.19 17.24
CA VAL A 145 13.98 5.87 16.86
C VAL A 145 14.08 6.49 15.47
N ARG A 146 15.28 6.81 14.98
CA ARG A 146 15.47 7.44 13.67
C ARG A 146 15.34 6.44 12.53
N THR A 147 15.84 5.23 12.71
CA THR A 147 15.82 4.17 11.69
C THR A 147 14.75 3.11 11.93
N ASP A 148 14.04 3.20 13.05
CA ASP A 148 13.05 2.20 13.53
C ASP A 148 13.63 0.77 13.59
N THR A 149 14.91 0.66 13.95
CA THR A 149 15.61 -0.62 14.08
C THR A 149 15.78 -1.02 15.54
N TYR A 150 15.75 -2.33 15.79
CA TYR A 150 15.82 -2.92 17.12
C TYR A 150 17.03 -3.85 17.19
N GLN A 151 17.84 -3.72 18.24
CA GLN A 151 18.97 -4.59 18.51
C GLN A 151 18.89 -5.11 19.95
N PRO A 152 19.12 -6.40 20.20
CA PRO A 152 19.06 -6.93 21.56
C PRO A 152 20.11 -6.24 22.42
N PHE A 153 19.74 -5.90 23.65
CA PHE A 153 20.70 -5.45 24.65
C PHE A 153 21.45 -6.67 25.18
N ILE A 154 22.75 -6.71 24.91
CA ILE A 154 23.64 -7.79 25.32
C ILE A 154 24.51 -7.29 26.47
N SER A 155 24.54 -8.04 27.57
CA SER A 155 25.38 -7.72 28.72
C SER A 155 26.87 -7.85 28.37
N GLY A 156 27.74 -7.33 29.23
CA GLY A 156 29.19 -7.54 29.08
C GLY A 156 29.62 -9.01 29.04
N ASN A 157 28.78 -9.92 29.56
CA ASN A 157 29.01 -11.36 29.55
C ASN A 157 28.42 -12.07 28.32
N GLY A 158 27.88 -11.33 27.35
CA GLY A 158 27.28 -11.91 26.14
C GLY A 158 25.88 -12.48 26.35
N LYS A 159 25.20 -12.15 27.46
CA LYS A 159 23.85 -12.65 27.76
C LYS A 159 22.78 -11.65 27.41
N TYR A 160 21.59 -12.16 27.10
CA TYR A 160 20.40 -11.32 26.99
C TYR A 160 20.01 -10.78 28.38
N CYS A 161 19.25 -9.69 28.40
CA CYS A 161 18.75 -9.10 29.63
C CYS A 161 17.22 -8.96 29.60
N ARG A 162 16.60 -9.04 30.78
CA ARG A 162 15.21 -8.68 31.04
C ARG A 162 15.14 -7.47 31.98
N TYR A 163 14.10 -6.66 31.88
CA TYR A 163 13.87 -5.56 32.81
C TYR A 163 13.11 -6.04 34.05
N ASP A 164 13.75 -5.97 35.21
CA ASP A 164 13.11 -6.17 36.51
C ASP A 164 12.46 -4.85 36.94
N ARG A 165 11.13 -4.78 36.84
CA ARG A 165 10.35 -3.58 37.16
C ARG A 165 10.34 -3.25 38.64
N GLU A 166 10.47 -4.24 39.51
CA GLU A 166 10.43 -4.04 40.97
C GLU A 166 11.73 -3.41 41.45
N LYS A 167 12.86 -3.88 40.91
CA LYS A 167 14.19 -3.38 41.28
C LYS A 167 14.68 -2.24 40.40
N GLY A 168 14.04 -2.01 39.25
CA GLY A 168 14.44 -0.99 38.29
C GLY A 168 15.76 -1.28 37.58
N ILE A 169 16.12 -2.57 37.41
CA ILE A 169 17.41 -3.00 36.84
C ILE A 169 17.24 -3.89 35.61
N LEU A 170 18.29 -3.98 34.78
CA LEU A 170 18.40 -5.01 33.76
C LEU A 170 19.11 -6.24 34.36
N ALA A 171 18.43 -7.38 34.37
CA ALA A 171 18.95 -8.64 34.87
C ALA A 171 19.28 -9.60 33.72
N GLU A 172 20.44 -10.27 33.79
CA GLU A 172 20.83 -11.27 32.80
C GLU A 172 19.91 -12.51 32.85
N ILE A 173 19.72 -13.13 31.68
CA ILE A 173 18.98 -14.38 31.48
C ILE A 173 19.85 -15.42 30.77
#